data_AF-A0AAD6RT02-F1
#
_entry.id   AF-A0AAD6RT02-F1
#
_cell.length_a   1.000
_cell.length_b   1.000
_cell.length_c   1.000
_cell.angle_alpha   90.00
_cell.angle_beta   90.00
_cell.angle_gamma   90.00
#
_symmetry.space_group_name_H-M   'P 1'
#
loop_
_entity.id
_entity.type
_entity.pdbx_description
1 polymer ?
#
loop_
_entity_poly.entity_id
_entity_poly.type
_entity_poly.pdbx_seq_one_letter_code
_entity_poly.pdbx_strand_id
1 'polypeptide(L)'
;MQMPAIFADPKSPLYDPLRDANHQPPTLLDLNYSKSAANPDPAKAEELYASNLNVMLRYGYQDVPIPWLKTRPTPKFTRQEKSRRSAEKTVVLTPISAFPVVLDKVISVEVSRPKKSRSATEKEDEDEVLVIEGIEYEENQLIKFDVLVNDEPDSPGGPDKSEFAGSFVNVPHKHAKKSKTTMVLGITGLLEDLEAEGDDTLVVTLVPRTGGDSVTVANVKIEFVAD
;
A
#
# COMPACT_ATOMS: atom_id res chain seq x y z
N MET A 1 -13.04 -4.90 -22.52
CA MET A 1 -14.36 -5.30 -23.05
C MET A 1 -14.17 -5.94 -24.42
N GLN A 2 -14.82 -7.07 -24.69
CA GLN A 2 -14.82 -7.74 -26.01
C GLN A 2 -16.20 -7.61 -26.66
N MET A 3 -16.27 -7.78 -27.98
CA MET A 3 -17.56 -7.92 -28.66
C MET A 3 -18.27 -9.19 -28.16
N PRO A 4 -19.58 -9.18 -27.91
CA PRO A 4 -20.30 -10.40 -27.53
C PRO A 4 -20.23 -11.48 -28.63
N ALA A 5 -19.98 -12.74 -28.25
CA ALA A 5 -19.81 -13.86 -29.18
C ALA A 5 -21.03 -14.09 -30.11
N ILE A 6 -22.23 -13.69 -29.67
CA ILE A 6 -23.47 -13.74 -30.47
C ILE A 6 -23.39 -12.93 -31.77
N PHE A 7 -22.49 -11.95 -31.88
CA PHE A 7 -22.28 -11.17 -33.12
C PHE A 7 -21.32 -11.85 -34.10
N ALA A 8 -20.57 -12.86 -33.66
CA ALA A 8 -19.61 -13.61 -34.48
C ALA A 8 -20.14 -15.01 -34.89
N ASP A 9 -21.21 -15.50 -34.26
CA ASP A 9 -21.82 -16.79 -34.58
C ASP A 9 -22.67 -16.72 -35.86
N PRO A 10 -22.32 -17.41 -36.96
CA PRO A 10 -23.09 -17.40 -38.22
C PRO A 10 -24.55 -17.86 -38.09
N LYS A 11 -24.91 -18.56 -37.01
CA LYS A 11 -26.29 -19.00 -36.73
C LYS A 11 -27.13 -17.94 -36.01
N SER A 12 -26.50 -16.87 -35.55
CA SER A 12 -27.16 -15.78 -34.85
C SER A 12 -27.87 -14.85 -35.83
N PRO A 13 -29.09 -14.37 -35.51
CA PRO A 13 -29.74 -13.32 -36.31
C PRO A 13 -29.00 -11.97 -36.25
N LEU A 14 -28.02 -11.82 -35.35
CA LEU A 14 -27.20 -10.62 -35.19
C LEU A 14 -25.85 -10.70 -35.93
N TYR A 15 -25.58 -11.83 -36.58
CA TYR A 15 -24.39 -12.03 -37.41
C TYR A 15 -24.43 -11.16 -38.66
N ASP A 16 -23.28 -10.62 -39.03
CA ASP A 16 -23.11 -9.87 -40.27
C ASP A 16 -21.80 -10.32 -40.96
N PRO A 17 -21.84 -10.84 -42.20
CA PRO A 17 -20.68 -11.35 -42.93
C PRO A 17 -19.68 -10.26 -43.33
N LEU A 18 -20.06 -8.98 -43.27
CA LEU A 18 -19.17 -7.85 -43.57
C LEU A 18 -18.42 -7.32 -42.34
N ARG A 19 -18.63 -7.91 -41.14
CA ARG A 19 -17.85 -7.56 -39.95
C ARG A 19 -16.39 -7.94 -40.14
N ASP A 20 -15.49 -7.04 -39.75
CA ASP A 20 -14.05 -7.29 -39.78
C ASP A 20 -13.71 -8.47 -38.87
N ALA A 21 -13.16 -9.53 -39.47
CA ALA A 21 -12.76 -10.74 -38.78
C ALA A 21 -11.70 -10.49 -37.70
N ASN A 22 -10.87 -9.46 -37.85
CA ASN A 22 -9.81 -9.14 -36.88
C ASN A 22 -10.34 -8.51 -35.59
N HIS A 23 -11.57 -7.98 -35.61
CA HIS A 23 -12.24 -7.34 -34.47
C HIS A 23 -13.29 -8.25 -33.82
N GLN A 24 -13.36 -9.52 -34.24
CA GLN A 24 -14.18 -10.54 -33.59
C GLN A 24 -13.49 -11.03 -32.30
N PRO A 25 -14.24 -11.64 -31.36
CA PRO A 25 -13.65 -12.25 -30.17
C PRO A 25 -12.56 -13.27 -30.55
N PRO A 26 -11.42 -13.30 -29.84
CA PRO A 26 -11.15 -12.70 -28.52
C PRO A 26 -10.57 -11.28 -28.55
N THR A 27 -10.56 -10.58 -29.69
CA THR A 27 -9.97 -9.23 -29.78
C THR A 27 -10.67 -8.25 -28.84
N LEU A 28 -9.88 -7.45 -28.12
CA LEU A 28 -10.42 -6.39 -27.27
C LEU A 28 -11.01 -5.26 -28.11
N LEU A 29 -12.13 -4.72 -27.66
CA LEU A 29 -12.80 -3.63 -28.32
C LEU A 29 -11.92 -2.37 -28.29
N ASP A 30 -11.73 -1.73 -29.43
CA ASP A 30 -11.09 -0.41 -29.57
C ASP A 30 -12.14 0.62 -30.00
N LEU A 31 -12.53 1.51 -29.09
CA LEU A 31 -13.51 2.56 -29.35
C LEU A 31 -12.92 3.76 -30.09
N ASN A 32 -11.58 3.86 -30.15
CA ASN A 32 -10.87 4.90 -30.90
C ASN A 32 -10.37 4.38 -32.26
N TYR A 33 -10.92 3.27 -32.74
CA TYR A 33 -10.47 2.59 -33.95
C TYR A 33 -10.46 3.50 -35.18
N SER A 34 -9.35 3.48 -35.92
CA SER A 34 -9.19 4.10 -37.23
C SER A 34 -8.76 3.05 -38.24
N LYS A 35 -9.32 3.07 -39.46
CA LYS A 35 -9.04 2.09 -40.53
C LYS A 35 -7.56 2.00 -40.93
N SER A 36 -6.76 3.01 -40.62
CA SER A 36 -5.32 3.05 -40.89
C SER A 36 -4.45 2.64 -39.70
N ALA A 37 -5.06 2.43 -38.52
CA ALA A 37 -4.35 2.02 -37.32
C ALA A 37 -4.18 0.50 -37.28
N ALA A 38 -3.11 0.04 -36.64
CA ALA A 38 -2.94 -1.38 -36.33
C ALA A 38 -3.99 -1.81 -35.31
N ASN A 39 -4.40 -3.08 -35.36
CA ASN A 39 -5.27 -3.66 -34.34
C ASN A 39 -4.59 -3.59 -32.97
N PRO A 40 -5.36 -3.42 -31.87
CA PRO A 40 -4.80 -3.34 -30.54
C PRO A 40 -4.07 -4.63 -30.15
N ASP A 41 -2.91 -4.47 -29.52
CA ASP A 41 -2.13 -5.58 -28.97
C ASP A 41 -2.83 -6.16 -27.73
N PRO A 42 -3.17 -7.46 -27.71
CA PRO A 42 -3.75 -8.11 -26.54
C PRO A 42 -2.87 -7.99 -25.29
N ALA A 43 -1.55 -7.86 -25.43
CA ALA A 43 -0.62 -7.66 -24.31
C ALA A 43 -0.73 -6.26 -23.67
N LYS A 44 -1.42 -5.32 -24.32
CA LYS A 44 -1.63 -3.93 -23.86
C LYS A 44 -3.10 -3.66 -23.51
N ALA A 45 -3.78 -4.66 -22.97
CA ALA A 45 -5.21 -4.59 -22.63
C ALA A 45 -5.58 -3.39 -21.75
N GLU A 46 -4.76 -3.09 -20.73
CA GLU A 46 -4.97 -1.98 -19.79
C GLU A 46 -4.90 -0.60 -20.46
N GLU A 47 -3.94 -0.39 -21.37
CA GLU A 47 -3.81 0.85 -22.14
C GLU A 47 -5.09 1.07 -22.99
N LEU A 48 -5.61 -0.01 -23.58
CA LEU A 48 -6.83 0.04 -24.38
C LEU A 48 -8.07 0.32 -23.51
N TYR A 49 -8.14 -0.21 -22.29
CA TYR A 49 -9.24 0.10 -21.37
C TYR A 49 -9.26 1.57 -20.96
N ALA A 50 -8.10 2.14 -20.61
CA ALA A 50 -8.00 3.56 -20.31
C ALA A 50 -8.37 4.43 -21.52
N SER A 51 -7.87 4.07 -22.71
CA SER A 51 -8.21 4.76 -23.97
C SER A 51 -9.71 4.73 -24.25
N ASN A 52 -10.34 3.55 -24.14
CA ASN A 52 -11.78 3.39 -24.33
C ASN A 52 -12.60 4.20 -23.33
N LEU A 53 -12.20 4.21 -22.06
CA LEU A 53 -12.88 4.99 -21.03
C LEU A 53 -12.83 6.49 -21.35
N ASN A 54 -11.66 6.98 -21.80
CA ASN A 54 -11.50 8.36 -22.24
C ASN A 54 -12.40 8.69 -23.45
N VAL A 55 -12.54 7.78 -24.42
CA VAL A 55 -13.45 7.96 -25.56
C VAL A 55 -14.92 8.00 -25.12
N MET A 56 -15.32 7.14 -24.19
CA MET A 56 -16.69 7.06 -23.68
C MET A 56 -17.07 8.30 -22.84
N LEU A 57 -16.18 8.71 -21.93
CA LEU A 57 -16.45 9.78 -20.97
C LEU A 57 -16.06 11.17 -21.51
N ARG A 58 -15.21 11.22 -22.54
CA ARG A 58 -14.74 12.45 -23.22
C ARG A 58 -14.01 13.44 -22.31
N TYR A 59 -13.42 12.98 -21.22
CA TYR A 59 -12.53 13.77 -20.37
C TYR A 59 -11.36 12.91 -19.90
N GLY A 60 -10.25 13.56 -19.53
CA GLY A 60 -9.05 12.93 -18.97
C GLY A 60 -8.24 13.97 -18.19
N TYR A 61 -7.23 13.52 -17.45
CA TYR A 61 -6.29 14.42 -16.78
C TYR A 61 -5.24 14.92 -17.78
N GLN A 62 -4.75 16.13 -17.58
CA GLN A 62 -3.65 16.66 -18.35
C GLN A 62 -2.36 15.91 -18.00
N ASP A 63 -1.58 15.51 -19.01
CA ASP A 63 -0.26 14.94 -18.83
C ASP A 63 0.69 16.00 -18.26
N VAL A 64 0.92 15.92 -16.95
CA VAL A 64 1.87 16.77 -16.23
C VAL A 64 3.01 15.92 -15.69
N PRO A 65 4.24 16.44 -15.61
CA PRO A 65 5.35 15.73 -14.99
C PRO A 65 4.98 15.31 -13.56
N ILE A 66 5.32 14.07 -13.18
CA ILE A 66 5.03 13.50 -11.86
C ILE A 66 6.33 13.49 -11.04
N PRO A 67 6.62 14.51 -10.21
CA PRO A 67 7.94 14.67 -9.61
C PRO A 67 8.23 13.62 -8.53
N TRP A 68 7.19 13.08 -7.90
CA TRP A 68 7.27 12.14 -6.79
C TRP A 68 7.61 10.70 -7.20
N LEU A 69 7.73 10.40 -8.50
CA LEU A 69 8.20 9.08 -8.98
C LEU A 69 9.67 8.80 -8.61
N LYS A 70 10.47 9.85 -8.35
CA LYS A 70 11.91 9.72 -8.05
C LYS A 70 12.26 10.14 -6.62
N THR A 71 11.25 10.30 -5.75
CA THR A 71 11.44 10.77 -4.37
C THR A 71 11.31 9.61 -3.38
N ARG A 72 12.04 8.51 -3.61
CA ARG A 72 12.11 7.40 -2.65
C ARG A 72 12.74 7.93 -1.34
N PRO A 73 12.16 7.66 -0.16
CA PRO A 73 12.73 8.05 1.12
C PRO A 73 14.14 7.50 1.33
N THR A 74 14.94 8.18 2.16
CA THR A 74 16.30 7.76 2.48
C THR A 74 16.44 7.40 3.95
N PRO A 75 17.20 6.36 4.33
CA PRO A 75 17.40 5.99 5.72
C PRO A 75 18.01 7.13 6.53
N LYS A 76 17.52 7.33 7.75
CA LYS A 76 18.00 8.39 8.65
C LYS A 76 19.45 8.17 9.08
N PHE A 77 19.82 6.91 9.30
CA PHE A 77 21.15 6.49 9.73
C PHE A 77 21.65 5.34 8.87
N THR A 78 22.97 5.27 8.70
CA THR A 78 23.59 4.08 8.12
C THR A 78 23.43 2.89 9.06
N ARG A 79 23.49 1.67 8.53
CA ARG A 79 23.41 0.44 9.33
C ARG A 79 24.46 0.38 10.45
N GLN A 80 25.66 0.89 10.19
CA GLN A 80 26.75 0.94 11.18
C GLN A 80 26.45 1.92 12.33
N GLU A 81 25.79 3.04 12.04
CA GLU A 81 25.38 4.00 13.07
C GLU A 81 24.23 3.44 13.90
N LYS A 82 23.25 2.76 13.28
CA LYS A 82 22.17 2.09 13.99
C LYS A 82 22.70 1.02 14.95
N SER A 83 23.64 0.18 14.52
CA SER A 83 24.19 -0.88 15.38
C SER A 83 24.96 -0.31 16.58
N ARG A 84 25.75 0.76 16.37
CA ARG A 84 26.43 1.45 17.47
C ARG A 84 25.46 2.05 18.47
N ARG A 85 24.44 2.75 17.98
CA ARG A 85 23.47 3.44 18.85
C ARG A 85 22.54 2.49 19.60
N SER A 86 22.16 1.38 18.97
CA SER A 86 21.39 0.32 19.62
C SER A 86 22.19 -0.38 20.74
N ALA A 87 23.53 -0.44 20.61
CA ALA A 87 24.41 -0.92 21.67
C ALA A 87 24.59 0.10 22.82
N GLU A 88 24.47 1.40 22.53
CA GLU A 88 24.63 2.49 23.51
C GLU A 88 23.32 2.82 24.26
N LYS A 89 22.16 2.56 23.67
CA LYS A 89 20.84 2.88 24.26
C LYS A 89 19.98 1.64 24.43
N THR A 90 19.54 1.40 25.66
CA THR A 90 18.47 0.43 25.94
C THR A 90 17.11 1.07 25.63
N VAL A 91 16.46 0.60 24.57
CA VAL A 91 15.08 0.99 24.25
C VAL A 91 14.12 0.29 25.21
N VAL A 92 13.20 1.04 25.82
CA VAL A 92 12.11 0.47 26.63
C VAL A 92 11.03 -0.05 25.69
N LEU A 93 10.95 -1.38 25.56
CA LEU A 93 9.96 -2.04 24.73
C LEU A 93 8.69 -2.35 25.53
N THR A 94 7.56 -2.09 24.90
CA THR A 94 6.25 -2.53 25.38
C THR A 94 6.07 -3.98 24.94
N PRO A 95 5.85 -4.93 25.87
CA PRO A 95 5.67 -6.32 25.49
C PRO A 95 4.36 -6.46 24.73
N ILE A 96 4.33 -7.33 23.71
CA ILE A 96 3.14 -7.56 22.89
C ILE A 96 1.95 -8.07 23.74
N SER A 97 2.22 -8.72 24.87
CA SER A 97 1.21 -9.17 25.84
C SER A 97 0.54 -8.04 26.63
N ALA A 98 1.06 -6.81 26.59
CA ALA A 98 0.43 -5.65 27.20
C ALA A 98 -0.67 -5.03 26.33
N PHE A 99 -0.84 -5.49 25.08
CA PHE A 99 -1.95 -5.07 24.24
C PHE A 99 -3.28 -5.67 24.73
N PRO A 100 -4.40 -4.92 24.67
CA PRO A 100 -4.58 -3.61 24.05
C PRO A 100 -3.96 -2.42 24.81
N VAL A 101 -3.40 -1.45 24.08
CA VAL A 101 -2.74 -0.25 24.66
C VAL A 101 -3.38 1.05 24.14
N VAL A 102 -3.55 2.04 25.03
CA VAL A 102 -3.94 3.41 24.66
C VAL A 102 -2.71 4.18 24.19
N LEU A 103 -2.79 4.89 23.06
CA LEU A 103 -1.67 5.62 22.48
C LEU A 103 -1.51 7.03 23.10
N ASP A 104 -1.40 7.11 24.43
CA ASP A 104 -1.19 8.38 25.15
C ASP A 104 0.23 8.94 24.97
N LYS A 105 1.21 8.06 24.72
CA LYS A 105 2.63 8.37 24.52
C LYS A 105 3.23 7.51 23.40
N VAL A 106 4.48 7.81 23.06
CA VAL A 106 5.25 6.99 22.13
C VAL A 106 5.46 5.60 22.72
N ILE A 107 5.08 4.56 21.97
CA ILE A 107 5.32 3.16 22.34
C ILE A 107 6.13 2.47 21.26
N SER A 108 7.07 1.62 21.67
CA SER A 108 7.84 0.75 20.79
C SER A 108 7.55 -0.70 21.15
N VAL A 109 7.26 -1.53 20.15
CA VAL A 109 6.97 -2.96 20.30
C VAL A 109 7.87 -3.76 19.37
N GLU A 110 8.40 -4.86 19.86
CA GLU A 110 9.13 -5.83 19.04
C GLU A 110 8.14 -6.81 18.39
N VAL A 111 8.19 -6.91 17.07
CA VAL A 111 7.30 -7.74 16.26
C VAL A 111 8.12 -8.78 15.51
N SER A 112 7.77 -10.06 15.67
CA SER A 112 8.45 -11.16 14.98
C SER A 112 8.01 -11.24 13.52
N ARG A 113 8.96 -11.53 12.63
CA ARG A 113 8.70 -11.69 11.20
C ARG A 113 8.39 -13.15 10.86
N PRO A 114 7.46 -13.43 9.93
CA PRO A 114 7.14 -14.82 9.58
C PRO A 114 8.20 -15.47 8.68
N LYS A 115 8.90 -14.70 7.83
CA LYS A 115 9.97 -15.18 6.95
C LYS A 115 11.03 -14.10 6.75
N LYS A 116 12.30 -14.49 6.61
CA LYS A 116 13.45 -13.59 6.38
C LYS A 116 14.16 -13.88 5.06
N SER A 117 14.96 -12.93 4.59
CA SER A 117 15.85 -13.07 3.42
C SER A 117 15.16 -13.67 2.18
N ARG A 118 14.04 -13.06 1.75
CA ARG A 118 13.24 -13.51 0.60
C ARG A 118 13.93 -13.24 -0.73
N SER A 119 13.68 -14.08 -1.74
CA SER A 119 14.16 -13.83 -3.11
C SER A 119 13.39 -12.69 -3.77
N ALA A 120 13.93 -12.13 -4.86
CA ALA A 120 13.24 -11.09 -5.62
C ALA A 120 11.87 -11.54 -6.15
N THR A 121 11.75 -12.81 -6.58
CA THR A 121 10.49 -13.39 -7.06
C THR A 121 9.44 -13.50 -5.94
N GLU A 122 9.85 -13.93 -4.74
CA GLU A 122 8.93 -14.05 -3.60
C GLU A 122 8.39 -12.70 -3.12
N LYS A 123 9.10 -11.60 -3.40
CA LYS A 123 8.68 -10.23 -3.07
C LYS A 123 7.74 -9.64 -4.12
N GLU A 124 7.81 -10.14 -5.34
CA GLU A 124 6.92 -9.74 -6.43
C GLU A 124 5.58 -10.48 -6.33
N ASP A 125 5.59 -11.72 -5.84
CA ASP A 125 4.36 -12.53 -5.68
C ASP A 125 3.60 -12.23 -4.37
N GLU A 126 4.32 -11.94 -3.27
CA GLU A 126 3.74 -11.70 -1.95
C GLU A 126 4.36 -10.48 -1.27
N ASP A 127 3.52 -9.55 -0.83
CA ASP A 127 3.94 -8.38 -0.08
C ASP A 127 4.02 -8.66 1.42
N GLU A 128 5.13 -8.26 2.05
CA GLU A 128 5.27 -8.27 3.51
C GLU A 128 4.60 -7.00 4.06
N VAL A 129 3.54 -7.18 4.84
CA VAL A 129 2.73 -6.08 5.36
C VAL A 129 2.72 -6.05 6.88
N LEU A 130 2.82 -4.85 7.44
CA LEU A 130 2.60 -4.56 8.85
C LEU A 130 1.10 -4.29 9.06
N VAL A 131 0.47 -5.08 9.92
CA VAL A 131 -0.95 -4.98 10.25
C VAL A 131 -1.11 -4.47 11.67
N ILE A 132 -1.75 -3.31 11.81
CA ILE A 132 -2.16 -2.74 13.10
C ILE A 132 -3.65 -3.02 13.27
N GLU A 133 -3.97 -3.97 14.14
CA GLU A 133 -5.32 -4.47 14.30
C GLU A 133 -6.07 -3.78 15.44
N GLY A 134 -7.37 -3.63 15.22
CA GLY A 134 -8.30 -3.20 16.25
C GLY A 134 -8.01 -1.80 16.79
N ILE A 135 -7.72 -0.87 15.89
CA ILE A 135 -7.61 0.55 16.19
C ILE A 135 -9.02 1.04 16.53
N GLU A 136 -9.29 1.24 17.82
CA GLU A 136 -10.55 1.74 18.35
C GLU A 136 -10.43 3.23 18.65
N TYR A 137 -11.36 4.01 18.10
CA TYR A 137 -11.34 5.46 18.19
C TYR A 137 -12.74 6.09 18.08
N GLU A 138 -12.85 7.37 18.43
CA GLU A 138 -14.09 8.16 18.25
C GLU A 138 -14.08 8.91 16.91
N GLU A 139 -15.11 8.69 16.07
CA GLU A 139 -15.18 9.26 14.72
C GLU A 139 -15.27 10.78 14.68
N ASN A 140 -15.72 11.43 15.75
CA ASN A 140 -15.85 12.89 15.84
C ASN A 140 -14.54 13.61 16.21
N GLN A 141 -13.44 12.87 16.41
CA GLN A 141 -12.15 13.44 16.80
C GLN A 141 -11.14 13.36 15.67
N LEU A 142 -10.29 14.38 15.58
CA LEU A 142 -9.15 14.37 14.66
C LEU A 142 -8.06 13.52 15.31
N ILE A 143 -7.72 12.42 14.66
CA ILE A 143 -6.75 11.47 15.19
C ILE A 143 -5.65 11.31 14.18
N LYS A 144 -4.41 11.35 14.67
CA LYS A 144 -3.24 11.04 13.88
C LYS A 144 -2.18 10.39 14.75
N PHE A 145 -1.64 9.27 14.29
CA PHE A 145 -0.40 8.72 14.80
C PHE A 145 0.47 8.22 13.64
N ASP A 146 1.78 8.33 13.81
CA ASP A 146 2.76 7.87 12.83
C ASP A 146 3.28 6.49 13.22
N VAL A 147 3.65 5.70 12.23
CA VAL A 147 4.18 4.34 12.37
C VAL A 147 5.59 4.33 11.81
N LEU A 148 6.56 4.01 12.67
CA LEU A 148 7.97 3.91 12.29
C LEU A 148 8.47 2.49 12.51
N VAL A 149 9.41 2.06 11.68
CA VAL A 149 10.05 0.73 11.72
C VAL A 149 11.55 0.91 11.90
N ASN A 150 12.11 0.24 12.91
CA ASN A 150 13.54 0.27 13.25
C ASN A 150 14.11 1.70 13.39
N ASP A 151 13.37 2.56 14.09
CA ASP A 151 13.80 3.91 14.47
C ASP A 151 13.98 4.07 15.98
N GLU A 152 14.69 5.12 16.38
CA GLU A 152 14.86 5.50 17.79
C GLU A 152 13.61 6.23 18.32
N PRO A 153 12.99 5.75 19.42
CA PRO A 153 11.78 6.38 19.96
C PRO A 153 12.03 7.79 20.55
N ASP A 154 13.26 8.08 21.00
CA ASP A 154 13.62 9.41 21.53
C ASP A 154 13.70 10.49 20.44
N SER A 155 13.89 10.07 19.18
CA SER A 155 14.08 10.97 18.04
C SER A 155 13.42 10.35 16.81
N PRO A 156 12.09 10.31 16.73
CA PRO A 156 11.41 9.73 15.59
C PRO A 156 11.70 10.56 14.32
N GLY A 157 12.01 9.87 13.23
CA GLY A 157 12.22 10.39 11.90
C GLY A 157 10.96 11.02 11.32
N GLY A 158 11.16 11.86 10.30
CA GLY A 158 10.09 12.46 9.53
C GLY A 158 9.61 11.57 8.37
N PRO A 159 8.59 12.02 7.63
CA PRO A 159 8.08 11.30 6.46
C PRO A 159 9.06 11.25 5.28
N ASP A 160 10.18 11.97 5.36
CA ASP A 160 11.27 11.94 4.39
C ASP A 160 12.26 10.77 4.62
N LYS A 161 12.06 9.99 5.70
CA LYS A 161 12.96 8.91 6.11
C LYS A 161 12.40 7.53 5.81
N SER A 162 13.27 6.58 5.44
CA SER A 162 12.86 5.20 5.15
C SER A 162 12.28 4.49 6.37
N GLU A 163 12.65 4.89 7.58
CA GLU A 163 12.06 4.36 8.81
C GLU A 163 10.55 4.67 8.95
N PHE A 164 10.05 5.69 8.24
CA PHE A 164 8.64 6.07 8.30
C PHE A 164 7.80 5.17 7.39
N ALA A 165 6.99 4.30 7.99
CA ALA A 165 6.13 3.38 7.25
C ALA A 165 4.80 4.02 6.82
N GLY A 166 4.27 4.97 7.61
CA GLY A 166 3.05 5.68 7.29
C GLY A 166 2.39 6.36 8.48
N SER A 167 1.18 6.89 8.28
CA SER A 167 0.35 7.47 9.33
C SER A 167 -1.07 6.94 9.27
N PHE A 168 -1.66 6.67 10.43
CA PHE A 168 -3.10 6.58 10.56
C PHE A 168 -3.68 7.99 10.71
N VAL A 169 -4.75 8.31 9.98
CA VAL A 169 -5.45 9.59 10.09
C VAL A 169 -6.96 9.36 10.08
N ASN A 170 -7.66 9.86 11.10
CA ASN A 170 -9.11 10.00 11.10
C ASN A 170 -9.51 11.46 10.89
N VAL A 171 -10.40 11.72 9.95
CA VAL A 171 -11.02 13.04 9.76
C VAL A 171 -12.33 13.08 10.55
N PRO A 172 -12.56 14.11 11.40
CA PRO A 172 -13.78 14.20 12.19
C PRO A 172 -15.07 14.10 11.37
N HIS A 173 -15.98 13.24 11.81
CA HIS A 173 -17.34 13.13 11.31
C HIS A 173 -18.37 13.54 12.37
N LYS A 174 -19.57 13.96 11.94
CA LYS A 174 -20.60 14.50 12.84
C LYS A 174 -21.12 13.45 13.85
N HIS A 175 -20.97 12.17 13.56
CA HIS A 175 -21.46 11.10 14.41
C HIS A 175 -20.44 10.80 15.52
N ALA A 176 -20.86 10.90 16.77
CA ALA A 176 -20.07 10.50 17.94
C ALA A 176 -20.16 8.98 18.15
N LYS A 177 -19.71 8.20 17.17
CA LYS A 177 -19.68 6.75 17.22
C LYS A 177 -18.25 6.27 17.46
N LYS A 178 -18.10 5.21 18.24
CA LYS A 178 -16.85 4.48 18.33
C LYS A 178 -16.74 3.54 17.14
N SER A 179 -15.61 3.59 16.47
CA SER A 179 -15.30 2.74 15.33
C SER A 179 -14.02 1.98 15.57
N LYS A 180 -13.98 0.80 14.96
CA LYS A 180 -12.86 -0.12 15.02
C LYS A 180 -12.39 -0.38 13.61
N THR A 181 -11.11 -0.20 13.36
CA THR A 181 -10.52 -0.42 12.04
C THR A 181 -9.19 -1.14 12.14
N THR A 182 -8.69 -1.55 10.99
CA THR A 182 -7.36 -2.12 10.81
C THR A 182 -6.61 -1.27 9.79
N MET A 183 -5.32 -1.07 10.02
CA MET A 183 -4.42 -0.42 9.07
C MET A 183 -3.38 -1.43 8.59
N VAL A 184 -3.12 -1.42 7.28
CA VAL A 184 -2.16 -2.30 6.62
C VAL A 184 -1.13 -1.44 5.91
N LEU A 185 0.15 -1.71 6.14
CA LEU A 185 1.28 -0.98 5.57
C LEU A 185 2.23 -1.94 4.87
N GLY A 186 2.49 -1.74 3.59
CA GLY A 186 3.53 -2.48 2.87
C GLY A 186 4.92 -2.11 3.38
N ILE A 187 5.68 -3.09 3.85
CA ILE A 187 7.02 -2.89 4.40
C ILE A 187 8.12 -3.56 3.56
N THR A 188 7.79 -4.29 2.49
CA THR A 188 8.77 -4.94 1.60
C THR A 188 9.88 -3.97 1.16
N GLY A 189 9.52 -2.85 0.51
CA GLY A 189 10.49 -1.85 0.04
C GLY A 189 11.19 -1.09 1.18
N LEU A 190 10.54 -0.96 2.33
CA LEU A 190 11.10 -0.33 3.53
C LEU A 190 12.24 -1.20 4.10
N LEU A 191 12.06 -2.52 4.16
CA LEU A 191 13.06 -3.44 4.68
C LEU A 191 14.32 -3.50 3.81
N GLU A 192 14.16 -3.36 2.50
CA GLU A 192 15.28 -3.19 1.57
C GLU A 192 16.07 -1.92 1.85
N ASP A 193 15.36 -0.78 2.01
CA ASP A 193 15.99 0.51 2.27
C ASP A 193 16.75 0.53 3.60
N LEU A 194 16.23 -0.17 4.61
CA LEU A 194 16.86 -0.27 5.94
C LEU A 194 17.90 -1.39 6.06
N GLU A 195 18.13 -2.19 5.01
CA GLU A 195 18.95 -3.40 5.03
C GLU A 195 18.57 -4.39 6.15
N ALA A 196 17.29 -4.44 6.52
CA ALA A 196 16.76 -5.19 7.67
C ALA A 196 16.17 -6.56 7.28
N GLU A 197 16.38 -7.00 6.04
CA GLU A 197 15.75 -8.22 5.51
C GLU A 197 16.19 -9.51 6.20
N GLY A 198 17.37 -9.51 6.81
CA GLY A 198 17.93 -10.64 7.54
C GLY A 198 17.54 -10.69 9.02
N ASP A 199 16.88 -9.66 9.54
CA ASP A 199 16.54 -9.54 10.96
C ASP A 199 15.32 -10.41 11.29
N ASP A 200 15.33 -11.10 12.43
CA ASP A 200 14.23 -11.98 12.86
C ASP A 200 13.04 -11.20 13.43
N THR A 201 13.32 -10.03 14.01
CA THR A 201 12.34 -9.15 14.65
C THR A 201 12.54 -7.71 14.18
N LEU A 202 11.46 -6.93 14.22
CA LEU A 202 11.47 -5.50 13.94
C LEU A 202 10.94 -4.73 15.13
N VAL A 203 11.50 -3.56 15.38
CA VAL A 203 10.97 -2.63 16.38
C VAL A 203 10.02 -1.66 15.69
N VAL A 204 8.72 -1.81 15.96
CA VAL A 204 7.68 -0.91 15.47
C VAL A 204 7.40 0.15 16.54
N THR A 205 7.50 1.42 16.16
CA THR A 205 7.25 2.55 17.05
C THR A 205 6.00 3.30 16.59
N LEU A 206 5.03 3.43 17.49
CA LEU A 206 3.80 4.18 17.28
C LEU A 206 3.92 5.54 17.97
N VAL A 207 3.82 6.62 17.19
CA VAL A 207 4.02 7.99 17.66
C VAL A 207 2.68 8.75 17.59
N PRO A 208 1.96 8.93 18.71
CA PRO A 208 0.76 9.73 18.71
C PRO A 208 1.10 11.20 18.39
N ARG A 209 0.36 11.79 17.45
CA ARG A 209 0.49 13.20 17.05
C ARG A 209 -0.72 14.03 17.48
N THR A 210 -1.92 13.47 17.35
CA THR A 210 -3.18 14.15 17.69
C THR A 210 -4.21 13.10 18.12
N GLY A 211 -4.92 13.36 19.23
CA GLY A 211 -5.99 12.48 19.73
C GLY A 211 -5.55 11.08 20.17
N GLY A 212 -4.26 10.89 20.50
CA GLY A 212 -3.70 9.58 20.83
C GLY A 212 -4.27 8.97 22.12
N ASP A 213 -4.62 9.81 23.09
CA ASP A 213 -5.34 9.43 24.32
C ASP A 213 -6.74 8.84 24.07
N SER A 214 -7.31 9.11 22.89
CA SER A 214 -8.60 8.59 22.45
C SER A 214 -8.49 7.44 21.45
N VAL A 215 -7.28 6.88 21.26
CA VAL A 215 -7.02 5.72 20.41
C VAL A 215 -6.53 4.54 21.25
N THR A 216 -7.15 3.38 21.04
CA THR A 216 -6.66 2.11 21.56
C THR A 216 -6.25 1.21 20.40
N VAL A 217 -5.07 0.60 20.48
CA VAL A 217 -4.60 -0.41 19.52
C VAL A 217 -4.68 -1.78 20.17
N ALA A 218 -5.29 -2.74 19.47
CA ALA A 218 -5.52 -4.08 20.01
C ALA A 218 -4.35 -5.04 19.74
N ASN A 219 -3.66 -4.92 18.61
CA ASN A 219 -2.53 -5.79 18.28
C ASN A 219 -1.67 -5.19 17.14
N VAL A 220 -0.43 -5.65 17.01
CA VAL A 220 0.48 -5.34 15.91
C VAL A 220 1.15 -6.63 15.45
N LYS A 221 1.10 -6.93 14.16
CA LYS A 221 1.68 -8.15 13.57
C LYS A 221 2.18 -7.93 12.14
N ILE A 222 2.96 -8.88 11.63
CA ILE A 222 3.44 -8.88 10.24
C ILE A 222 2.90 -10.13 9.55
N GLU A 223 2.36 -9.95 8.35
CA GLU A 223 1.77 -11.02 7.53
C GLU A 223 2.18 -10.86 6.07
N PHE A 224 1.92 -11.89 5.26
CA PHE A 224 2.11 -11.85 3.81
C PHE A 224 0.75 -11.76 3.12
N VAL A 225 0.65 -10.88 2.12
CA VAL A 225 -0.53 -10.71 1.29
C VAL A 225 -0.11 -10.93 -0.16
N ALA A 226 -0.77 -11.87 -0.84
CA ALA A 226 -0.57 -12.07 -2.27
C ALA A 226 -1.15 -10.89 -3.06
N ASP A 227 -0.44 -10.48 -4.11
CA ASP A 227 -0.88 -9.45 -5.06
C ASP A 227 -2.10 -9.87 -5.90
#